data_AF-A0A2D6BNX0-F1
#
_entry.id   AF-A0A2D6BNX0-F1
#
_cell.length_a   1.000
_cell.length_b   1.000
_cell.length_c   1.000
_cell.angle_alpha   90.00
_cell.angle_beta   90.00
_cell.angle_gamma   90.00
#
_symmetry.space_group_name_H-M   'P 1'
#
loop_
_entity.id
_entity.type
_entity.pdbx_description
1 polymer ?
#
loop_
_entity_poly.entity_id
_entity_poly.type
_entity_poly.pdbx_seq_one_letter_code
_entity_poly.pdbx_strand_id
1 'polypeptide(L)'
;MLAATQAFFDQRLRAPGGHKLFERLERVGEHAVKLFDKPDAGLWELRTRARVHTFSAMMCWAACDRLGRIATKLQRPDRAAHWQGHAEHIHAVICERAWNEERSCFVESFDGEDLDASLLLIEHIGFLPADDPRFSGTVRAIEGALRRGPYLFRYNAPDDFGTPRTAFNICTFWYIDALCALGRTEEARELFENMLSHTNHLGLLSEDLDIETGELWGNFPQTYSMVGLILCAMRLSKSWQAAF
;
A
#
# COMPACT_ATOMS: atom_id res chain seq x y z
N MET A 1 11.55 0.89 5.69
CA MET A 1 11.47 0.63 7.15
C MET A 1 10.57 -0.56 7.48
N LEU A 2 9.38 -0.67 6.88
CA LEU A 2 8.45 -1.78 7.09
C LEU A 2 9.10 -3.18 6.98
N ALA A 3 9.86 -3.44 5.91
CA ALA A 3 10.54 -4.72 5.69
C ALA A 3 11.57 -5.08 6.78
N ALA A 4 12.20 -4.09 7.42
CA ALA A 4 13.19 -4.33 8.47
C ALA A 4 12.55 -4.64 9.82
N THR A 5 11.27 -4.32 10.02
CA THR A 5 10.56 -4.50 11.29
C THR A 5 10.59 -5.96 11.73
N GLN A 6 10.31 -6.89 10.80
CA GLN A 6 10.26 -8.32 11.09
C GLN A 6 11.60 -8.87 11.62
N ALA A 7 12.73 -8.21 11.31
CA ALA A 7 14.02 -8.59 11.85
C ALA A 7 14.08 -8.57 13.38
N PHE A 8 13.26 -7.75 14.05
CA PHE A 8 13.21 -7.62 15.51
C PHE A 8 12.23 -8.58 16.19
N PHE A 9 11.30 -9.18 15.44
CA PHE A 9 10.24 -10.03 15.98
C PHE A 9 10.39 -11.50 15.58
N ASP A 10 10.94 -11.77 14.40
CA ASP A 10 11.11 -13.14 13.90
C ASP A 10 12.30 -13.84 14.56
N GLN A 11 11.99 -14.85 15.38
CA GLN A 11 12.98 -15.65 16.11
C GLN A 11 13.72 -16.65 15.21
N ARG A 12 13.28 -16.85 13.96
CA ARG A 12 13.90 -17.79 13.00
C ARG A 12 15.17 -17.23 12.37
N LEU A 13 15.40 -15.92 12.48
CA LEU A 13 16.57 -15.27 11.90
C LEU A 13 17.84 -15.57 12.69
N ARG A 14 18.91 -15.95 11.98
CA ARG A 14 20.23 -16.19 12.58
C ARG A 14 20.83 -14.96 13.26
N ALA A 15 20.49 -13.76 12.76
CA ALA A 15 20.94 -12.48 13.29
C ALA A 15 19.73 -11.54 13.40
N PRO A 16 19.01 -11.55 14.55
CA PRO A 16 17.88 -10.66 14.74
C PRO A 16 18.33 -9.20 14.85
N GLY A 17 17.40 -8.29 14.58
CA GLY A 17 17.58 -6.86 14.76
C GLY A 17 17.86 -6.53 16.23
N GLY A 18 18.93 -5.78 16.46
CA GLY A 18 19.32 -5.29 17.79
C GLY A 18 19.45 -3.78 17.84
N HIS A 19 19.93 -3.26 18.98
CA HIS A 19 20.02 -1.81 19.23
C HIS A 19 20.77 -1.03 18.14
N LYS A 20 21.88 -1.56 17.61
CA LYS A 20 22.63 -0.90 16.52
C LYS A 20 21.82 -0.73 15.23
N LEU A 21 20.98 -1.71 14.89
CA LEU A 21 20.11 -1.60 13.73
C LEU A 21 18.99 -0.59 14.01
N PHE A 22 18.41 -0.65 15.21
CA PHE A 22 17.40 0.30 15.65
C PHE A 22 17.89 1.76 15.55
N GLU A 23 19.06 2.09 16.10
CA GLU A 23 19.67 3.43 16.02
C GLU A 23 19.89 3.92 14.57
N ARG A 24 20.16 3.00 13.64
CA ARG A 24 20.26 3.34 12.21
C ARG A 24 18.89 3.64 11.61
N LEU A 25 17.87 2.85 11.98
CA LEU A 25 16.49 3.07 11.53
C LEU A 25 15.91 4.36 12.11
N GLU A 26 16.29 4.74 13.33
CA GLU A 26 15.90 6.02 13.92
C GLU A 26 16.28 7.21 13.03
N ARG A 27 17.46 7.18 12.38
CA ARG A 27 17.85 8.23 11.42
C ARG A 27 16.89 8.34 10.23
N VAL A 28 16.33 7.22 9.80
CA VAL A 28 15.31 7.21 8.74
C VAL A 28 13.97 7.73 9.29
N GLY A 29 13.65 7.44 10.55
CA GLY A 29 12.49 8.01 11.25
C GLY A 29 12.57 9.52 11.37
N GLU A 30 13.73 10.07 11.71
CA GLU A 30 13.97 11.51 11.76
C GLU A 30 13.73 12.19 10.40
N HIS A 31 14.08 11.52 9.30
CA HIS A 31 13.75 12.01 7.96
C HIS A 31 12.25 11.94 7.68
N ALA A 32 11.57 10.85 8.07
CA ALA A 32 10.12 10.72 7.93
C ALA A 32 9.37 11.86 8.64
N VAL A 33 9.76 12.18 9.88
CA VAL A 33 9.18 13.29 10.65
C VAL A 33 9.38 14.65 9.98
N LYS A 34 10.52 14.85 9.29
CA LYS A 34 10.81 16.13 8.60
C LYS A 34 10.12 16.27 7.26
N LEU A 35 9.75 15.16 6.62
CA LEU A 35 9.36 15.13 5.21
C LEU A 35 7.88 14.77 4.98
N PHE A 36 7.16 14.25 5.97
CA PHE A 36 5.79 13.73 5.76
C PHE A 36 4.80 14.75 5.18
N ASP A 37 5.02 16.05 5.43
CA ASP A 37 4.17 17.16 4.98
C ASP A 37 4.80 17.97 3.83
N LYS A 38 5.86 17.43 3.20
CA LYS A 38 6.60 18.10 2.12
C LYS A 38 6.21 17.55 0.75
N PRO A 39 6.14 18.40 -0.28
CA PRO A 39 5.88 17.92 -1.63
C PRO A 39 6.96 16.94 -2.12
N ASP A 40 6.54 15.84 -2.72
CA ASP A 40 7.39 14.88 -3.43
C ASP A 40 6.75 14.45 -4.77
N ALA A 41 7.35 13.49 -5.48
CA ALA A 41 6.89 13.02 -6.79
C ALA A 41 5.87 11.85 -6.70
N GLY A 42 5.49 11.44 -5.50
CA GLY A 42 4.65 10.28 -5.23
C GLY A 42 5.36 8.95 -5.54
N LEU A 43 4.65 7.84 -5.29
CA LEU A 43 5.14 6.49 -5.60
C LEU A 43 5.35 6.26 -7.11
N TRP A 44 4.61 6.99 -7.94
CA TRP A 44 4.62 6.86 -9.40
C TRP A 44 5.69 7.70 -10.10
N GLU A 45 6.54 8.41 -9.35
CA GLU A 45 7.62 9.25 -9.88
C GLU A 45 7.14 10.28 -10.92
N LEU A 46 6.05 10.99 -10.61
CA LEU A 46 5.47 12.00 -11.50
C LEU A 46 6.49 13.11 -11.76
N ARG A 47 6.85 13.37 -13.03
CA ARG A 47 7.98 14.26 -13.35
C ARG A 47 7.60 15.73 -13.30
N THR A 48 6.33 16.03 -13.53
CA THR A 48 5.82 17.40 -13.69
C THR A 48 5.00 17.89 -12.50
N ARG A 49 4.78 17.04 -11.49
CA ARG A 49 3.93 17.35 -10.33
C ARG A 49 4.66 17.02 -9.04
N ALA A 50 4.68 17.99 -8.14
CA ALA A 50 5.09 17.78 -6.76
C ALA A 50 3.94 18.16 -5.84
N ARG A 51 3.46 17.21 -5.04
CA ARG A 51 2.39 17.41 -4.05
C ARG A 51 2.74 16.72 -2.75
N VAL A 52 2.03 17.06 -1.68
CA VAL A 52 2.13 16.27 -0.44
C VAL A 52 1.27 15.02 -0.64
N HIS A 53 1.87 13.97 -1.20
CA HIS A 53 1.17 12.74 -1.54
C HIS A 53 0.78 11.96 -0.28
N THR A 54 -0.49 11.59 -0.19
CA THR A 54 -1.06 10.93 0.99
C THR A 54 -0.36 9.62 1.29
N PHE A 55 -0.06 8.81 0.26
CA PHE A 55 0.65 7.55 0.43
C PHE A 55 2.09 7.77 0.95
N SER A 56 2.81 8.78 0.45
CA SER A 56 4.15 9.13 0.95
C SER A 56 4.11 9.53 2.43
N ALA A 57 3.13 10.34 2.83
CA ALA A 57 2.90 10.72 4.22
C ALA A 57 2.57 9.48 5.09
N MET A 58 1.73 8.57 4.61
CA MET A 58 1.41 7.31 5.29
C MET A 58 2.63 6.41 5.46
N MET A 59 3.56 6.41 4.51
CA MET A 59 4.83 5.68 4.65
C MET A 59 5.76 6.31 5.70
N CYS A 60 5.71 7.65 5.86
CA CYS A 60 6.38 8.35 6.95
C CYS A 60 5.76 8.06 8.31
N TRP A 61 4.42 8.00 8.38
CA TRP A 61 3.69 7.52 9.55
C TRP A 61 4.11 6.09 9.92
N ALA A 62 4.09 5.18 8.95
CA ALA A 62 4.40 3.78 9.15
C ALA A 62 5.84 3.61 9.66
N ALA A 63 6.78 4.42 9.19
CA ALA A 63 8.12 4.47 9.74
C ALA A 63 8.11 4.74 11.26
N CYS A 64 7.43 5.79 11.70
CA CYS A 64 7.34 6.14 13.12
C CYS A 64 6.62 5.06 13.96
N ASP A 65 5.49 4.54 13.48
CA ASP A 65 4.73 3.47 14.17
C ASP A 65 5.58 2.20 14.33
N ARG A 66 6.31 1.77 13.27
CA ARG A 66 7.20 0.61 13.36
C ARG A 66 8.37 0.86 14.33
N LEU A 67 8.95 2.06 14.36
CA LEU A 67 10.00 2.40 15.34
C LEU A 67 9.49 2.36 16.78
N GLY A 68 8.29 2.84 17.05
CA GLY A 68 7.64 2.74 18.36
C GLY A 68 7.51 1.28 18.81
N ARG A 69 7.00 0.41 17.93
CA ARG A 69 6.86 -1.03 18.20
C ARG A 69 8.20 -1.73 18.41
N ILE A 70 9.21 -1.41 17.60
CA ILE A 70 10.57 -1.97 17.75
C ILE A 70 11.18 -1.52 19.09
N ALA A 71 11.03 -0.24 19.46
CA ALA A 71 11.53 0.26 20.74
C ALA A 71 10.89 -0.45 21.93
N THR A 72 9.58 -0.72 21.88
CA THR A 72 8.87 -1.54 22.87
C THR A 72 9.46 -2.96 22.94
N LYS A 73 9.71 -3.60 21.79
CA LYS A 73 10.33 -4.93 21.72
C LYS A 73 11.74 -4.94 22.33
N LEU A 74 12.49 -3.86 22.17
CA LEU A 74 13.83 -3.66 22.73
C LEU A 74 13.82 -3.12 24.18
N GLN A 75 12.64 -2.99 24.80
CA GLN A 75 12.48 -2.49 26.17
C GLN A 75 13.05 -1.07 26.37
N ARG A 76 12.78 -0.17 25.41
CA ARG A 76 13.21 1.24 25.39
C ARG A 76 11.97 2.15 25.50
N PRO A 77 11.37 2.31 26.69
CA PRO A 77 10.08 2.99 26.84
C PRO A 77 10.14 4.47 26.45
N ASP A 78 11.26 5.14 26.68
CA ASP A 78 11.50 6.53 26.27
C ASP A 78 11.42 6.70 24.75
N ARG A 79 12.07 5.80 24.01
CA ARG A 79 12.08 5.81 22.54
C ARG A 79 10.74 5.32 21.97
N ALA A 80 10.10 4.36 22.62
CA ALA A 80 8.76 3.90 22.23
C ALA A 80 7.76 5.06 22.29
N ALA A 81 7.69 5.79 23.41
CA ALA A 81 6.82 6.95 23.55
C ALA A 81 7.15 8.06 22.55
N HIS A 82 8.43 8.33 22.32
CA HIS A 82 8.88 9.35 21.36
C HIS A 82 8.41 9.05 19.92
N TRP A 83 8.65 7.83 19.42
CA TRP A 83 8.25 7.47 18.05
C TRP A 83 6.75 7.31 17.90
N GLN A 84 6.07 6.80 18.94
CA GLN A 84 4.62 6.69 18.95
C GLN A 84 3.96 8.07 18.91
N GLY A 85 4.47 9.05 19.66
CA GLY A 85 3.97 10.43 19.60
C GLY A 85 4.11 11.07 18.21
N HIS A 86 5.21 10.80 17.51
CA HIS A 86 5.36 11.21 16.10
C HIS A 86 4.37 10.49 15.18
N ALA A 87 4.16 9.18 15.36
CA ALA A 87 3.18 8.43 14.59
C ALA A 87 1.76 8.98 14.80
N GLU A 88 1.35 9.24 16.04
CA GLU A 88 0.05 9.83 16.36
C GLU A 88 -0.14 11.20 15.74
N HIS A 89 0.88 12.06 15.81
CA HIS A 89 0.84 13.37 15.18
C HIS A 89 0.66 13.29 13.66
N ILE A 90 1.49 12.48 12.98
CA ILE A 90 1.42 12.33 11.52
C ILE A 90 0.07 11.71 11.11
N HIS A 91 -0.44 10.73 11.88
CA HIS A 91 -1.74 10.10 11.64
C HIS A 91 -2.87 11.13 11.67
N ALA A 92 -2.88 11.99 12.68
CA ALA A 92 -3.88 13.04 12.83
C ALA A 92 -3.84 14.02 11.64
N VAL A 93 -2.65 14.48 11.23
CA VAL A 93 -2.49 15.39 10.09
C VAL A 93 -2.95 14.75 8.78
N ILE A 94 -2.63 13.48 8.54
CA ILE A 94 -3.11 12.76 7.35
C ILE A 94 -4.64 12.64 7.39
N CYS A 95 -5.22 12.25 8.52
CA CYS A 95 -6.68 12.14 8.65
C CYS A 95 -7.39 13.49 8.44
N GLU A 96 -6.78 14.61 8.82
CA GLU A 96 -7.35 15.94 8.63
C GLU A 96 -7.22 16.41 7.18
N ARG A 97 -6.04 16.27 6.58
CA ARG A 97 -5.72 16.92 5.30
C ARG A 97 -5.91 16.04 4.08
N ALA A 98 -5.84 14.72 4.23
CA ALA A 98 -6.02 13.79 3.12
C ALA A 98 -7.44 13.19 3.06
N TRP A 99 -8.28 13.43 4.06
CA TRP A 99 -9.68 13.01 4.04
C TRP A 99 -10.51 14.05 3.31
N ASN A 100 -11.25 13.62 2.28
CA ASN A 100 -12.19 14.45 1.57
C ASN A 100 -13.61 14.12 2.03
N GLU A 101 -14.25 15.03 2.78
CA GLU A 101 -15.59 14.82 3.34
C GLU A 101 -16.66 14.66 2.26
N GLU A 102 -16.61 15.48 1.20
CA GLU A 102 -17.59 15.47 0.11
C GLU A 102 -17.62 14.13 -0.63
N ARG A 103 -16.44 13.52 -0.82
CA ARG A 103 -16.29 12.20 -1.45
C ARG A 103 -16.29 11.05 -0.45
N SER A 104 -16.24 11.35 0.85
CA SER A 104 -16.14 10.36 1.93
C SER A 104 -15.04 9.33 1.70
N CYS A 105 -13.85 9.78 1.31
CA CYS A 105 -12.67 8.94 1.07
C CYS A 105 -11.35 9.68 1.30
N PHE A 106 -10.27 8.92 1.47
CA PHE A 106 -8.91 9.47 1.34
C PHE A 106 -8.60 9.77 -0.12
N VAL A 107 -7.94 10.91 -0.36
CA VAL A 107 -7.53 11.39 -1.67
C VAL A 107 -6.02 11.33 -1.84
N GLU A 108 -5.58 11.43 -3.09
CA GLU A 108 -4.20 11.23 -3.56
C GLU A 108 -3.17 12.14 -2.88
N SER A 109 -3.55 13.39 -2.58
CA SER A 109 -2.70 14.39 -1.93
C SER A 109 -3.47 15.21 -0.91
N PHE A 110 -2.73 15.84 0.01
CA PHE A 110 -3.32 16.73 1.01
C PHE A 110 -4.07 17.88 0.33
N ASP A 111 -5.26 18.16 0.86
CA ASP A 111 -6.19 19.19 0.40
C ASP A 111 -6.60 19.02 -1.09
N GLY A 112 -6.41 17.81 -1.64
CA GLY A 112 -6.74 17.47 -3.01
C GLY A 112 -8.10 16.80 -3.19
N GLU A 113 -8.37 16.35 -4.42
CA GLU A 113 -9.60 15.64 -4.78
C GLU A 113 -9.35 14.42 -5.67
N ASP A 114 -8.12 14.26 -6.17
CA ASP A 114 -7.76 13.16 -7.06
C ASP A 114 -7.72 11.83 -6.29
N LEU A 115 -7.93 10.72 -7.01
CA LEU A 115 -7.90 9.38 -6.45
C LEU A 115 -6.69 8.62 -6.97
N ASP A 116 -6.11 7.79 -6.10
CA ASP A 116 -4.93 7.00 -6.39
C ASP A 116 -5.06 5.59 -5.82
N ALA A 117 -4.72 4.58 -6.62
CA ALA A 117 -4.83 3.17 -6.24
C ALA A 117 -3.93 2.77 -5.06
N SER A 118 -2.86 3.51 -4.78
CA SER A 118 -1.99 3.24 -3.62
C SER A 118 -2.72 3.35 -2.28
N LEU A 119 -3.83 4.09 -2.22
CA LEU A 119 -4.65 4.21 -1.00
C LEU A 119 -5.45 2.94 -0.67
N LEU A 120 -5.50 1.96 -1.57
CA LEU A 120 -6.00 0.62 -1.25
C LEU A 120 -5.12 -0.08 -0.20
N LEU A 121 -3.88 0.35 -0.03
CA LEU A 121 -2.94 -0.20 0.95
C LEU A 121 -3.16 0.33 2.38
N ILE A 122 -4.13 1.21 2.63
CA ILE A 122 -4.40 1.80 3.96
C ILE A 122 -4.51 0.72 5.05
N GLU A 123 -5.29 -0.33 4.82
CA GLU A 123 -5.42 -1.46 5.75
C GLU A 123 -4.13 -2.26 5.83
N HIS A 124 -3.56 -2.59 4.67
CA HIS A 124 -2.37 -3.45 4.58
C HIS A 124 -1.17 -2.90 5.36
N ILE A 125 -0.94 -1.58 5.32
CA ILE A 125 0.14 -0.94 6.07
C ILE A 125 -0.20 -0.77 7.57
N GLY A 126 -1.47 -0.94 7.93
CA GLY A 126 -2.03 -0.81 9.27
C GLY A 126 -2.46 0.62 9.64
N PHE A 127 -2.64 1.52 8.66
CA PHE A 127 -2.99 2.92 8.91
C PHE A 127 -4.41 3.07 9.47
N LEU A 128 -5.35 2.26 8.97
CA LEU A 128 -6.69 2.08 9.53
C LEU A 128 -7.04 0.59 9.59
N PRO A 129 -7.88 0.16 10.55
CA PRO A 129 -8.41 -1.19 10.55
C PRO A 129 -9.43 -1.39 9.42
N ALA A 130 -9.66 -2.64 9.04
CA ALA A 130 -10.55 -2.99 7.92
C ALA A 130 -12.02 -2.59 8.13
N ASP A 131 -12.46 -2.49 9.39
CA ASP A 131 -13.81 -2.08 9.78
C ASP A 131 -14.00 -0.56 9.89
N ASP A 132 -12.93 0.23 9.67
CA ASP A 132 -13.05 1.68 9.64
C ASP A 132 -13.86 2.11 8.38
N PRO A 133 -14.96 2.86 8.55
CA PRO A 133 -15.79 3.29 7.43
C PRO A 133 -15.01 4.10 6.39
N ARG A 134 -13.96 4.82 6.80
CA ARG A 134 -13.10 5.60 5.90
C ARG A 134 -12.32 4.72 4.94
N PHE A 135 -11.89 3.54 5.38
CA PHE A 135 -11.23 2.57 4.50
C PHE A 135 -12.22 2.03 3.47
N SER A 136 -13.38 1.53 3.89
CA SER A 136 -14.40 1.03 2.96
C SER A 136 -14.89 2.11 1.97
N GLY A 137 -15.03 3.36 2.42
CA GLY A 137 -15.36 4.51 1.57
C GLY A 137 -14.29 4.76 0.50
N THR A 138 -13.02 4.70 0.89
CA THR A 138 -11.88 4.86 -0.02
C THR A 138 -11.83 3.74 -1.06
N VAL A 139 -12.02 2.48 -0.67
CA VAL A 139 -12.06 1.34 -1.60
C VAL A 139 -13.20 1.51 -2.62
N ARG A 140 -14.40 1.90 -2.17
CA ARG A 140 -15.55 2.14 -3.08
C ARG A 140 -15.30 3.30 -4.05
N ALA A 141 -14.70 4.40 -3.58
CA ALA A 141 -14.39 5.54 -4.43
C ALA A 141 -13.38 5.16 -5.52
N ILE A 142 -12.32 4.42 -5.15
CA ILE A 142 -11.31 3.92 -6.08
C ILE A 142 -11.91 2.91 -7.05
N GLU A 143 -12.74 1.99 -6.59
CA GLU A 143 -13.47 1.03 -7.43
C GLU A 143 -14.30 1.76 -8.50
N GLY A 144 -15.12 2.74 -8.10
CA GLY A 144 -15.97 3.49 -9.04
C GLY A 144 -15.18 4.34 -10.04
N ALA A 145 -14.02 4.87 -9.64
CA ALA A 145 -13.23 5.74 -10.50
C ALA A 145 -12.26 4.98 -11.40
N LEU A 146 -11.44 4.10 -10.82
CA LEU A 146 -10.22 3.56 -11.42
C LEU A 146 -10.38 2.14 -11.98
N ARG A 147 -11.50 1.46 -11.73
CA ARG A 147 -11.77 0.11 -12.25
C ARG A 147 -12.28 0.16 -13.70
N ARG A 148 -11.79 -0.77 -14.52
CA ARG A 148 -12.28 -1.05 -15.88
C ARG A 148 -12.38 -2.57 -16.04
N GLY A 149 -13.60 -3.10 -15.96
CA GLY A 149 -13.82 -4.54 -15.92
C GLY A 149 -13.14 -5.17 -14.70
N PRO A 150 -12.32 -6.24 -14.86
CA PRO A 150 -11.60 -6.87 -13.75
C PRO A 150 -10.29 -6.16 -13.37
N TYR A 151 -9.94 -5.05 -14.02
CA TYR A 151 -8.62 -4.43 -13.85
C TYR A 151 -8.68 -3.05 -13.21
N LEU A 152 -7.61 -2.68 -12.50
CA LEU A 152 -7.47 -1.38 -11.86
C LEU A 152 -6.33 -0.55 -12.46
N PHE A 153 -6.59 0.74 -12.63
CA PHE A 153 -5.62 1.74 -13.08
C PHE A 153 -4.98 2.45 -11.88
N ARG A 154 -3.79 3.04 -12.07
CA ARG A 154 -3.07 3.80 -11.02
C ARG A 154 -3.86 5.02 -10.56
N TYR A 155 -4.32 5.80 -11.52
CA TYR A 155 -5.12 7.03 -11.40
C TYR A 155 -5.78 7.33 -12.76
N ASN A 156 -6.74 8.26 -12.80
CA ASN A 156 -7.43 8.65 -14.03
C ASN A 156 -6.90 9.95 -14.68
N ALA A 157 -6.07 10.72 -13.98
CA ALA A 157 -5.51 11.95 -14.52
C ALA A 157 -4.48 11.63 -15.63
N PRO A 158 -4.40 12.44 -16.70
CA PRO A 158 -3.30 12.31 -17.65
C PRO A 158 -1.95 12.49 -16.95
N ASP A 159 -1.00 11.60 -17.24
CA ASP A 159 0.39 11.68 -16.81
C ASP A 159 1.31 12.13 -17.95
N ASP A 160 2.62 12.04 -17.74
CA ASP A 160 3.64 12.38 -18.73
C ASP A 160 3.59 11.48 -19.99
N PHE A 161 2.81 10.39 -19.98
CA PHE A 161 2.55 9.45 -21.07
C PHE A 161 1.12 9.52 -21.63
N GLY A 162 0.28 10.44 -21.13
CA GLY A 162 -1.10 10.65 -21.55
C GLY A 162 -2.12 10.01 -20.60
N THR A 163 -3.33 9.73 -21.08
CA THR A 163 -4.31 8.98 -20.29
C THR A 163 -3.88 7.51 -20.26
N PRO A 164 -3.75 6.89 -19.06
CA PRO A 164 -3.41 5.49 -18.95
C PRO A 164 -4.32 4.60 -19.81
N ARG A 165 -3.73 3.75 -20.65
CA ARG A 165 -4.46 2.81 -21.53
C ARG A 165 -4.37 1.36 -21.05
N THR A 166 -3.33 1.04 -20.31
CA THR A 166 -3.09 -0.26 -19.69
C THR A 166 -3.45 -0.24 -18.21
N ALA A 167 -3.90 -1.38 -17.69
CA ALA A 167 -4.05 -1.57 -16.26
C ALA A 167 -2.71 -1.90 -15.63
N PHE A 168 -2.51 -1.47 -14.39
CA PHE A 168 -1.27 -1.71 -13.66
C PHE A 168 -1.48 -2.90 -12.74
N ASN A 169 -0.83 -4.03 -13.02
CA ASN A 169 -1.19 -5.33 -12.46
C ASN A 169 -1.20 -5.34 -10.91
N ILE A 170 -0.23 -4.66 -10.30
CA ILE A 170 -0.15 -4.55 -8.84
C ILE A 170 -1.32 -3.78 -8.22
N CYS A 171 -1.91 -2.80 -8.93
CA CYS A 171 -3.10 -2.09 -8.46
C CYS A 171 -4.31 -3.01 -8.39
N THR A 172 -4.47 -3.92 -9.36
CA THR A 172 -5.51 -4.97 -9.30
C THR A 172 -5.28 -5.91 -8.12
N PHE A 173 -4.02 -6.29 -7.82
CA PHE A 173 -3.72 -7.10 -6.63
C PHE A 173 -3.99 -6.35 -5.31
N TRP A 174 -3.66 -5.07 -5.21
CA TRP A 174 -4.03 -4.27 -4.02
C TRP A 174 -5.54 -4.18 -3.84
N TYR A 175 -6.30 -4.13 -4.94
CA TYR A 175 -7.75 -4.17 -4.87
C TYR A 175 -8.28 -5.51 -4.38
N ILE A 176 -7.74 -6.63 -4.88
CA ILE A 176 -8.03 -7.98 -4.38
C ILE A 176 -7.73 -8.06 -2.88
N ASP A 177 -6.58 -7.55 -2.43
CA ASP A 177 -6.19 -7.50 -1.01
C ASP A 177 -7.21 -6.72 -0.16
N ALA A 178 -7.62 -5.55 -0.63
CA ALA A 178 -8.61 -4.70 0.03
C ALA A 178 -10.00 -5.35 0.06
N LEU A 179 -10.42 -6.04 -1.00
CA LEU A 179 -11.67 -6.80 -1.04
C LEU A 179 -11.68 -7.93 -0.01
N CYS A 180 -10.58 -8.67 0.12
CA CYS A 180 -10.41 -9.68 1.16
C CYS A 180 -10.55 -9.05 2.57
N ALA A 181 -9.92 -7.89 2.81
CA ALA A 181 -10.02 -7.19 4.09
C ALA A 181 -11.46 -6.75 4.41
N LEU A 182 -12.23 -6.36 3.38
CA LEU A 182 -13.65 -6.00 3.51
C LEU A 182 -14.61 -7.20 3.53
N GLY A 183 -14.10 -8.44 3.50
CA GLY A 183 -14.90 -9.66 3.47
C GLY A 183 -15.55 -9.99 2.13
N ARG A 184 -15.25 -9.24 1.05
CA ARG A 184 -15.70 -9.51 -0.34
C ARG A 184 -14.84 -10.60 -0.99
N THR A 185 -14.71 -11.75 -0.33
CA THR A 185 -13.71 -12.80 -0.63
C THR A 185 -13.96 -13.50 -1.98
N GLU A 186 -15.21 -13.73 -2.33
CA GLU A 186 -15.62 -14.41 -3.56
C GLU A 186 -15.28 -13.56 -4.79
N GLU A 187 -15.61 -12.27 -4.74
CA GLU A 187 -15.21 -11.32 -5.79
C GLU A 187 -13.69 -11.20 -5.88
N ALA A 188 -13.00 -11.12 -4.74
CA ALA A 188 -11.54 -11.09 -4.70
C ALA A 188 -10.93 -12.33 -5.36
N ARG A 189 -11.55 -13.50 -5.18
CA ARG A 189 -11.14 -14.76 -5.82
C ARG A 189 -11.35 -14.75 -7.33
N GLU A 190 -12.50 -14.30 -7.81
CA GLU A 190 -12.77 -14.20 -9.25
C GLU A 190 -11.75 -13.29 -9.95
N LEU A 191 -11.45 -12.14 -9.35
CA LEU A 191 -10.43 -11.21 -9.85
C LEU A 191 -9.02 -11.81 -9.80
N PHE A 192 -8.70 -12.55 -8.73
CA PHE A 192 -7.42 -13.23 -8.59
C PHE A 192 -7.23 -14.31 -9.65
N GLU A 193 -8.25 -15.15 -9.89
CA GLU A 193 -8.24 -16.18 -10.94
C GLU A 193 -8.15 -15.55 -12.34
N ASN A 194 -8.82 -14.41 -12.56
CA ASN A 194 -8.66 -13.64 -13.80
C ASN A 194 -7.20 -13.18 -13.99
N MET A 195 -6.58 -12.62 -12.96
CA MET A 195 -5.17 -12.21 -13.01
C MET A 195 -4.23 -13.39 -13.26
N LEU A 196 -4.51 -14.57 -12.72
CA LEU A 196 -3.73 -15.78 -12.98
C LEU A 196 -3.83 -16.24 -14.45
N SER A 197 -4.96 -16.02 -15.10
CA SER A 197 -5.16 -16.40 -16.51
C SER A 197 -4.25 -15.63 -17.49
N HIS A 198 -3.73 -14.47 -17.06
CA HIS A 198 -2.77 -13.67 -17.83
C HIS A 198 -1.31 -14.02 -17.58
N THR A 199 -1.02 -14.95 -16.66
CA THR A 199 0.36 -15.39 -16.47
C THR A 199 0.89 -16.08 -17.72
N ASN A 200 2.17 -15.86 -18.02
CA ASN A 200 2.80 -16.60 -19.12
C ASN A 200 3.04 -18.08 -18.74
N HIS A 201 3.62 -18.85 -19.66
CA HIS A 201 3.95 -20.27 -19.44
C HIS A 201 4.88 -20.56 -18.24
N LEU A 202 5.52 -19.55 -17.65
CA LEU A 202 6.34 -19.64 -16.44
C LEU A 202 5.60 -19.19 -15.16
N GLY A 203 4.33 -18.80 -15.27
CA GLY A 203 3.56 -18.25 -14.16
C GLY A 203 3.91 -16.79 -13.82
N LEU A 204 4.51 -16.04 -14.76
CA LEU A 204 5.00 -14.68 -14.53
C LEU A 204 4.08 -13.61 -15.13
N LEU A 205 4.04 -12.45 -14.48
CA LEU A 205 3.32 -11.24 -14.91
C LEU A 205 4.28 -10.09 -15.17
N SER A 206 3.90 -9.21 -16.11
CA SER A 206 4.53 -7.93 -16.34
C SER A 206 4.00 -6.84 -15.39
N GLU A 207 4.47 -5.62 -15.61
CA GLU A 207 4.03 -4.42 -14.92
C GLU A 207 2.61 -4.01 -15.32
N ASP A 208 2.36 -3.92 -16.61
CA ASP A 208 1.11 -3.50 -17.22
C ASP A 208 0.41 -4.65 -17.94
N LEU A 209 -0.89 -4.52 -18.13
CA LEU A 209 -1.71 -5.41 -18.95
C LEU A 209 -2.59 -4.58 -19.89
N ASP A 210 -2.58 -4.93 -21.16
CA ASP A 210 -3.57 -4.41 -22.10
C ASP A 210 -4.93 -5.07 -21.83
N ILE A 211 -5.94 -4.25 -21.49
CA ILE A 211 -7.23 -4.75 -20.99
C ILE A 211 -8.14 -5.32 -22.09
N GLU A 212 -7.84 -5.06 -23.36
CA GLU A 212 -8.62 -5.54 -24.51
C GLU A 212 -8.08 -6.89 -25.00
N THR A 213 -6.76 -7.02 -25.08
CA THR A 213 -6.06 -8.18 -25.65
C THR A 213 -5.57 -9.17 -24.60
N GLY A 214 -5.39 -8.73 -23.34
CA GLY A 214 -4.73 -9.51 -22.29
C GLY A 214 -3.21 -9.61 -22.48
N GLU A 215 -2.61 -8.81 -23.38
CA GLU A 215 -1.17 -8.81 -23.58
C GLU A 215 -0.44 -8.20 -22.38
N LEU A 216 0.68 -8.82 -21.99
CA LEU A 216 1.56 -8.34 -20.93
C LEU A 216 2.49 -7.24 -21.45
N TRP A 217 2.48 -6.08 -20.80
CA TRP A 217 3.21 -4.87 -21.21
C TRP A 217 4.14 -4.34 -20.10
N GLY A 218 5.12 -3.52 -20.49
CA GLY A 218 6.04 -2.86 -19.56
C GLY A 218 7.14 -3.78 -19.04
N ASN A 219 7.64 -3.49 -17.83
CA ASN A 219 8.73 -4.26 -17.22
C ASN A 219 8.34 -5.74 -17.04
N PHE A 220 9.27 -6.67 -17.36
CA PHE A 220 9.00 -8.11 -17.30
C PHE A 220 10.21 -8.95 -16.83
N PRO A 221 10.02 -9.88 -15.85
CA PRO A 221 8.88 -9.96 -14.95
C PRO A 221 8.87 -8.76 -13.99
N GLN A 222 7.69 -8.24 -13.67
CA GLN A 222 7.62 -7.13 -12.72
C GLN A 222 7.53 -7.63 -11.28
N THR A 223 8.52 -7.29 -10.47
CA THR A 223 8.66 -7.84 -9.11
C THR A 223 7.46 -7.48 -8.22
N TYR A 224 6.92 -6.25 -8.32
CA TYR A 224 5.75 -5.87 -7.54
C TYR A 224 4.50 -6.65 -7.93
N SER A 225 4.24 -6.87 -9.22
CA SER A 225 3.12 -7.73 -9.68
C SER A 225 3.23 -9.14 -9.08
N MET A 226 4.44 -9.71 -9.05
CA MET A 226 4.68 -11.02 -8.44
C MET A 226 4.48 -11.00 -6.92
N VAL A 227 4.87 -9.92 -6.23
CA VAL A 227 4.58 -9.76 -4.80
C VAL A 227 3.08 -9.69 -4.54
N GLY A 228 2.34 -8.93 -5.36
CA GLY A 228 0.87 -8.86 -5.29
C GLY A 228 0.23 -10.24 -5.43
N LEU A 229 0.66 -11.02 -6.42
CA LEU A 229 0.20 -12.40 -6.63
C LEU A 229 0.41 -13.26 -5.38
N ILE A 230 1.62 -13.26 -4.81
CA ILE A 230 1.95 -14.07 -3.64
C ILE A 230 1.10 -13.65 -2.43
N LEU A 231 0.96 -12.35 -2.18
CA LEU A 231 0.19 -11.83 -1.04
C LEU A 231 -1.30 -12.18 -1.16
N CYS A 232 -1.90 -11.99 -2.34
CA CYS A 232 -3.30 -12.37 -2.56
C CYS A 232 -3.50 -13.88 -2.45
N ALA A 233 -2.58 -14.69 -3.00
CA ALA A 233 -2.62 -16.14 -2.84
C ALA A 233 -2.61 -16.54 -1.36
N MET A 234 -1.74 -15.92 -0.55
CA MET A 234 -1.68 -16.16 0.90
C MET A 234 -2.97 -15.77 1.61
N ARG A 235 -3.56 -14.60 1.30
CA ARG A 235 -4.82 -14.14 1.91
C ARG A 235 -6.04 -14.99 1.51
N LEU A 236 -6.12 -15.40 0.24
CA LEU A 236 -7.23 -16.19 -0.30
C LEU A 236 -7.11 -17.69 -0.03
N SER A 237 -5.95 -18.16 0.42
CA SER A 237 -5.76 -19.55 0.80
C SER A 237 -6.55 -19.86 2.07
N LYS A 238 -7.35 -20.93 2.04
CA LYS A 238 -7.94 -21.49 3.25
C LYS A 238 -6.82 -21.96 4.17
N SER A 239 -7.03 -21.86 5.49
CA SER A 239 -6.11 -22.48 6.43
C SER A 239 -6.09 -23.99 6.19
N TRP A 240 -4.95 -24.63 6.47
CA TRP A 240 -4.81 -26.08 6.38
C TRP A 240 -5.96 -26.78 7.12
N GLN A 241 -6.32 -26.26 8.30
CA GLN A 241 -7.40 -26.78 9.15
C GLN A 241 -8.81 -26.70 8.55
N ALA A 242 -9.06 -25.73 7.67
CA ALA A 242 -10.35 -25.55 7.00
C ALA A 242 -10.40 -26.22 5.61
N ALA A 243 -9.30 -26.83 5.17
CA ALA A 243 -9.19 -27.51 3.88
C ALA A 243 -9.57 -29.00 3.94
N PHE A 244 -9.78 -29.57 5.13
CA PHE A 244 -10.32 -30.91 5.36
C PHE A 244 -11.67 -30.86 6.07
#